data_AF-A0A090WJ06-F1
#
_entry.id   AF-A0A090WJ06-F1
#
_cell.length_a   1.000
_cell.length_b   1.000
_cell.length_c   1.000
_cell.angle_alpha   90.00
_cell.angle_beta   90.00
_cell.angle_gamma   90.00
#
_symmetry.space_group_name_H-M   'P 1'
#
loop_
_entity.id
_entity.type
_entity.pdbx_description
1 polymer ?
#
loop_
_entity_poly.entity_id
_entity_poly.type
_entity_poly.pdbx_seq_one_letter_code
_entity_poly.pdbx_strand_id
1 'polypeptide(L)'
;MSARYTNEVLAHSVGTVSENDANSGYGRAFSDASRTFDDVHIINVKNNPSNNQTEMYLNGRKIDNATGQTTVSNQTLNFEGFTNKPFYLGAGRYQLNGLPFETHLDGQITEVFSYRDKLDASVQQRIYSYLAIKNGVSLHNPTSTLDDHRADWDYLNSDNNIIWDYSLNTNYNYDVAAIGRDDDSDLNQKQSKSENSTSIVAIGLDKVEDLGTDNSNTFQNDKDFLVWGGNNGQDLNAYATVLDYDLGIVNAVETNITRINRIWKINEVATTDVAKTEVRISTTDFNGLPALTADSKYVLIVAETKTLQLI
;
A
#
# COMPACT_ATOMS: atom_id res chain seq x y z
N MET A 1 -15.16 19.79 14.11
CA MET A 1 -15.56 18.63 14.93
C MET A 1 -16.99 18.29 14.62
N SER A 2 -17.21 17.14 14.00
CA SER A 2 -18.53 16.55 13.96
C SER A 2 -18.94 16.25 15.41
N ALA A 3 -20.06 16.79 15.90
CA ALA A 3 -20.50 16.51 17.27
C ALA A 3 -20.81 15.02 17.52
N ARG A 4 -20.70 14.18 16.49
CA ARG A 4 -20.94 12.73 16.51
C ARG A 4 -19.74 11.91 17.01
N TYR A 5 -18.51 12.44 16.91
CA TYR A 5 -17.28 11.72 17.25
C TYR A 5 -16.27 12.65 17.96
N THR A 6 -15.18 12.06 18.42
CA THR A 6 -14.01 12.79 18.91
C THR A 6 -12.78 12.26 18.17
N ASN A 7 -11.92 13.19 17.72
CA ASN A 7 -10.67 12.89 17.01
C ASN A 7 -10.87 11.96 15.78
N GLU A 8 -11.98 12.12 15.06
CA GLU A 8 -12.22 11.36 13.83
C GLU A 8 -11.25 11.75 12.71
N VAL A 9 -10.69 10.75 12.02
CA VAL A 9 -9.81 10.94 10.86
C VAL A 9 -10.46 10.43 9.58
N LEU A 10 -11.19 9.32 9.69
CA LEU A 10 -12.09 8.84 8.65
C LEU A 10 -13.46 8.59 9.26
N ALA A 11 -14.53 9.00 8.59
CA ALA A 11 -15.88 8.75 9.06
C ALA A 11 -16.84 8.45 7.92
N HIS A 12 -17.70 7.46 8.13
CA HIS A 12 -18.90 7.24 7.32
C HIS A 12 -20.12 7.67 8.12
N SER A 13 -20.92 8.58 7.55
CA SER A 13 -21.99 9.26 8.25
C SER A 13 -23.21 9.43 7.35
N VAL A 14 -24.38 9.07 7.86
CA VAL A 14 -25.68 9.26 7.22
C VAL A 14 -26.52 10.20 8.08
N GLY A 15 -27.25 11.11 7.45
CA GLY A 15 -28.15 12.05 8.13
C GLY A 15 -27.48 13.05 9.06
N THR A 16 -28.27 13.96 9.61
CA THR A 16 -27.88 14.85 10.72
C THR A 16 -27.82 14.07 12.04
N VAL A 17 -27.23 14.63 13.11
CA VAL A 17 -27.25 14.02 14.45
C VAL A 17 -28.15 14.86 15.37
N SER A 18 -29.06 14.19 16.09
CA SER A 18 -29.89 14.80 17.14
C SER A 18 -29.15 14.81 18.48
N GLU A 19 -29.52 15.73 19.38
CA GLU A 19 -28.97 15.78 20.73
C GLU A 19 -29.42 14.60 21.61
N ASN A 20 -30.63 14.08 21.36
CA ASN A 20 -31.27 13.09 22.25
C ASN A 20 -31.98 11.94 21.51
N ASP A 21 -32.06 11.96 20.17
CA ASP A 21 -32.76 10.92 19.40
C ASP A 21 -31.78 10.07 18.59
N ALA A 22 -31.66 8.80 18.97
CA ALA A 22 -30.83 7.82 18.30
C ALA A 22 -31.31 7.40 16.90
N ASN A 23 -32.53 7.75 16.51
CA ASN A 23 -33.09 7.41 15.19
C ASN A 23 -32.81 8.46 14.11
N SER A 24 -32.21 9.59 14.51
CA SER A 24 -31.86 10.69 13.61
C SER A 24 -30.39 10.61 13.23
N GLY A 25 -30.08 9.90 12.14
CA GLY A 25 -28.73 9.73 11.61
C GLY A 25 -28.03 8.44 12.04
N TYR A 26 -26.88 8.18 11.42
CA TYR A 26 -26.02 7.04 11.69
C TYR A 26 -24.55 7.37 11.44
N GLY A 27 -23.62 6.69 12.11
CA GLY A 27 -22.30 6.56 11.53
C GLY A 27 -21.25 5.82 12.35
N ARG A 28 -20.11 5.60 11.69
CA ARG A 28 -18.91 4.96 12.23
C ARG A 28 -17.71 5.84 11.90
N ALA A 29 -16.73 5.83 12.80
CA ALA A 29 -15.50 6.56 12.62
C ALA A 29 -14.28 5.68 12.93
N PHE A 30 -13.17 6.02 12.30
CA PHE A 30 -11.84 5.70 12.76
C PHE A 30 -11.33 6.97 13.44
N SER A 31 -11.22 6.89 14.76
CA SER A 31 -10.78 7.96 15.64
C SER A 31 -9.37 7.68 16.12
N ASP A 32 -8.46 8.59 15.81
CA ASP A 32 -7.05 8.57 16.22
C ASP A 32 -6.53 10.00 16.22
N ALA A 33 -6.08 10.50 17.37
CA ALA A 33 -5.64 11.89 17.49
C ALA A 33 -4.28 12.17 16.81
N SER A 34 -3.55 11.12 16.44
CA SER A 34 -2.20 11.20 15.89
C SER A 34 -2.11 10.81 14.41
N ARG A 35 -3.15 10.16 13.87
CA ARG A 35 -3.12 9.65 12.50
C ARG A 35 -3.21 10.79 11.48
N THR A 36 -2.28 10.77 10.53
CA THR A 36 -2.30 11.57 9.31
C THR A 36 -2.40 10.66 8.08
N PHE A 37 -2.73 11.27 6.94
CA PHE A 37 -2.79 10.62 5.63
C PHE A 37 -1.98 11.47 4.64
N ASP A 38 -0.68 11.22 4.58
CA ASP A 38 0.31 11.90 3.73
C ASP A 38 0.93 10.98 2.66
N ASP A 39 0.41 9.77 2.56
CA ASP A 39 0.79 8.68 1.66
C ASP A 39 -0.44 8.14 0.90
N VAL A 40 -0.22 7.10 0.09
CA VAL A 40 -1.27 6.51 -0.75
C VAL A 40 -1.97 5.38 0.00
N HIS A 41 -3.30 5.39 -0.02
CA HIS A 41 -4.09 4.39 0.68
C HIS A 41 -5.30 3.91 -0.10
N ILE A 42 -5.70 2.68 0.20
CA ILE A 42 -6.93 2.07 -0.28
C ILE A 42 -7.97 2.16 0.83
N ILE A 43 -8.99 2.99 0.63
CA ILE A 43 -10.11 3.13 1.57
C ILE A 43 -11.32 2.38 1.03
N ASN A 44 -11.95 1.57 1.88
CA ASN A 44 -13.22 0.93 1.54
C ASN A 44 -14.22 1.09 2.69
N VAL A 45 -15.46 1.43 2.34
CA VAL A 45 -16.58 1.48 3.27
C VAL A 45 -17.67 0.57 2.73
N LYS A 46 -18.12 -0.39 3.56
CA LYS A 46 -19.14 -1.37 3.18
C LYS A 46 -20.04 -1.71 4.35
N ASN A 47 -21.17 -2.35 4.09
CA ASN A 47 -21.98 -2.93 5.16
C ASN A 47 -21.32 -4.18 5.73
N ASN A 48 -21.51 -4.41 7.02
CA ASN A 48 -21.08 -5.62 7.71
C ASN A 48 -21.88 -6.85 7.24
N PRO A 49 -21.47 -8.09 7.58
CA PRO A 49 -22.16 -9.29 7.14
C PRO A 49 -23.65 -9.37 7.52
N SER A 50 -24.03 -8.81 8.67
CA SER A 50 -25.41 -8.77 9.15
C SER A 50 -26.25 -7.64 8.53
N ASN A 51 -25.66 -6.81 7.67
CA ASN A 51 -26.29 -5.67 7.01
C ASN A 51 -26.98 -4.70 7.99
N ASN A 52 -26.40 -4.50 9.16
CA ASN A 52 -26.94 -3.68 10.24
C ASN A 52 -25.93 -2.67 10.77
N GLN A 53 -24.73 -2.59 10.19
CA GLN A 53 -23.70 -1.59 10.44
C GLN A 53 -22.83 -1.44 9.19
N THR A 54 -22.00 -0.41 9.16
CA THR A 54 -20.91 -0.21 8.20
C THR A 54 -19.57 -0.51 8.83
N GLU A 55 -18.63 -0.92 8.00
CA GLU A 55 -17.24 -1.21 8.32
C GLU A 55 -16.37 -0.34 7.42
N MET A 56 -15.23 0.09 7.95
CA MET A 56 -14.26 0.90 7.22
C MET A 56 -12.92 0.19 7.21
N TYR A 57 -12.30 0.17 6.05
CA TYR A 57 -11.05 -0.52 5.82
C TYR A 57 -10.01 0.43 5.24
N LEU A 58 -8.77 0.25 5.67
CA LEU A 58 -7.58 0.90 5.16
C LEU A 58 -6.60 -0.20 4.71
N ASN A 59 -6.22 -0.18 3.43
CA ASN A 59 -5.29 -1.14 2.83
C ASN A 59 -5.70 -2.62 3.05
N GLY A 60 -7.01 -2.88 3.23
CA GLY A 60 -7.58 -4.20 3.50
C GLY A 60 -7.86 -4.53 4.97
N ARG A 61 -7.24 -3.80 5.93
CA ARG A 61 -7.49 -3.95 7.38
C ARG A 61 -8.72 -3.18 7.83
N LYS A 62 -9.54 -3.74 8.71
CA LYS A 62 -10.66 -3.02 9.34
C LYS A 62 -10.15 -2.00 10.38
N ILE A 63 -10.58 -0.75 10.27
CA ILE A 63 -10.08 0.37 11.10
C ILE A 63 -11.16 1.09 11.93
N ASP A 64 -12.45 0.88 11.64
CA ASP A 64 -13.52 1.54 12.41
C ASP A 64 -13.49 1.16 13.89
N ASN A 65 -13.28 2.14 14.78
CA ASN A 65 -13.13 1.96 16.23
C ASN A 65 -14.11 2.82 17.06
N ALA A 66 -14.89 3.70 16.43
CA ALA A 66 -15.87 4.54 17.08
C ALA A 66 -17.26 4.39 16.45
N THR A 67 -18.30 4.53 17.28
CA THR A 67 -19.71 4.52 16.86
C THR A 67 -20.31 5.88 17.15
N GLY A 68 -21.13 6.39 16.23
CA GLY A 68 -21.76 7.68 16.39
C GLY A 68 -22.73 7.68 17.56
N GLN A 69 -22.70 8.76 18.34
CA GLN A 69 -23.60 8.96 19.46
C GLN A 69 -24.33 10.31 19.35
N THR A 70 -25.51 10.39 19.97
CA THR A 70 -26.20 11.67 20.19
C THR A 70 -25.37 12.56 21.12
N THR A 71 -25.42 13.87 20.94
CA THR A 71 -24.50 14.80 21.63
C THR A 71 -24.76 14.99 23.13
N VAL A 72 -26.01 14.83 23.59
CA VAL A 72 -26.39 15.06 25.00
C VAL A 72 -26.75 13.75 25.69
N SER A 73 -27.62 12.94 25.08
CA SER A 73 -28.06 11.69 25.71
C SER A 73 -27.04 10.54 25.63
N ASN A 74 -25.95 10.72 24.87
CA ASN A 74 -24.93 9.70 24.59
C ASN A 74 -25.49 8.35 24.11
N GLN A 75 -26.66 8.35 23.49
CA GLN A 75 -27.24 7.16 22.89
C GLN A 75 -26.49 6.80 21.61
N THR A 76 -26.25 5.51 21.41
CA THR A 76 -25.69 5.00 20.16
C THR A 76 -26.70 5.18 19.03
N LEU A 77 -26.27 5.78 17.92
CA LEU A 77 -27.12 5.98 16.76
C LEU A 77 -27.49 4.64 16.11
N ASN A 78 -28.76 4.49 15.77
CA ASN A 78 -29.28 3.32 15.09
C ASN A 78 -28.76 3.27 13.65
N PHE A 79 -28.66 2.07 13.08
CA PHE A 79 -28.22 1.92 11.69
C PHE A 79 -29.24 2.54 10.73
N GLU A 80 -28.75 3.42 9.87
CA GLU A 80 -29.52 4.09 8.85
C GLU A 80 -28.85 3.89 7.49
N GLY A 81 -29.55 3.23 6.58
CA GLY A 81 -29.16 3.13 5.18
C GLY A 81 -29.67 4.32 4.37
N PHE A 82 -29.16 4.48 3.15
CA PHE A 82 -29.65 5.48 2.20
C PHE A 82 -29.93 4.84 0.85
N THR A 83 -30.84 5.44 0.10
CA THR A 83 -31.18 5.01 -1.26
C THR A 83 -31.24 6.20 -2.20
N ASN A 84 -30.81 6.00 -3.44
CA ASN A 84 -30.87 6.98 -4.53
C ASN A 84 -30.34 8.37 -4.14
N LYS A 85 -29.15 8.42 -3.53
CA LYS A 85 -28.46 9.66 -3.18
C LYS A 85 -27.34 9.93 -4.20
N PRO A 86 -27.16 11.18 -4.64
CA PRO A 86 -25.94 11.55 -5.35
C PRO A 86 -24.75 11.42 -4.40
N PHE A 87 -23.61 10.95 -4.90
CA PHE A 87 -22.34 11.04 -4.21
C PHE A 87 -21.41 11.99 -4.96
N TYR A 88 -20.60 12.72 -4.20
CA TYR A 88 -19.63 13.68 -4.70
C TYR A 88 -18.27 13.27 -4.15
N LEU A 89 -17.24 13.34 -4.99
CA LEU A 89 -15.86 13.02 -4.61
C LEU A 89 -15.09 14.32 -4.36
N GLY A 90 -14.32 14.37 -3.26
CA GLY A 90 -13.51 15.53 -2.90
C GLY A 90 -14.28 16.81 -2.54
N ALA A 91 -15.62 16.74 -2.45
CA ALA A 91 -16.46 17.88 -2.14
C ALA A 91 -16.40 18.25 -0.65
N GLY A 92 -16.28 19.54 -0.38
CA GLY A 92 -16.33 20.13 0.95
C GLY A 92 -17.65 20.84 1.22
N ARG A 93 -17.81 21.33 2.44
CA ARG A 93 -18.98 22.10 2.84
C ARG A 93 -18.63 23.59 2.85
N TYR A 94 -19.23 24.33 1.92
CA TYR A 94 -19.20 25.80 1.96
C TYR A 94 -20.20 26.32 2.99
N GLN A 95 -19.78 27.26 3.86
CA GLN A 95 -20.68 28.04 4.72
C GLN A 95 -20.50 29.53 4.43
N LEU A 96 -21.59 30.31 4.55
CA LEU A 96 -21.65 31.72 4.18
C LEU A 96 -20.66 32.63 4.95
N ASN A 97 -20.16 32.18 6.10
CA ASN A 97 -19.24 32.94 6.96
C ASN A 97 -17.76 32.53 6.85
N GLY A 98 -17.39 31.62 5.94
CA GLY A 98 -16.02 31.10 5.81
C GLY A 98 -15.62 30.21 6.98
N LEU A 99 -15.03 29.05 6.68
CA LEU A 99 -14.36 28.23 7.69
C LEU A 99 -12.87 28.57 7.65
N PRO A 100 -12.15 28.57 8.79
CA PRO A 100 -10.70 28.78 8.81
C PRO A 100 -9.91 27.61 8.22
N PHE A 101 -10.59 26.58 7.71
CA PHE A 101 -10.00 25.36 7.15
C PHE A 101 -10.66 25.03 5.82
N GLU A 102 -9.85 24.58 4.86
CA GLU A 102 -10.35 23.98 3.63
C GLU A 102 -11.12 22.70 3.96
N THR A 103 -12.29 22.53 3.36
CA THR A 103 -13.16 21.36 3.60
C THR A 103 -13.25 20.44 2.40
N HIS A 104 -12.63 20.81 1.29
CA HIS A 104 -12.49 19.98 0.10
C HIS A 104 -11.29 19.05 0.27
N LEU A 105 -11.26 17.97 -0.51
CA LEU A 105 -10.07 17.11 -0.55
C LEU A 105 -8.91 17.90 -1.17
N ASP A 106 -7.86 18.11 -0.37
CA ASP A 106 -6.54 18.53 -0.85
C ASP A 106 -5.68 17.28 -1.04
N GLY A 107 -5.83 16.66 -2.21
CA GLY A 107 -5.20 15.38 -2.50
C GLY A 107 -5.61 14.82 -3.86
N GLN A 108 -5.10 13.63 -4.18
CA GLN A 108 -5.35 12.94 -5.44
C GLN A 108 -6.22 11.69 -5.21
N ILE A 109 -7.15 11.46 -6.12
CA ILE A 109 -7.94 10.22 -6.18
C ILE A 109 -7.49 9.47 -7.42
N THR A 110 -6.91 8.29 -7.24
CA THR A 110 -6.41 7.47 -8.35
C THR A 110 -7.55 6.70 -9.02
N GLU A 111 -8.39 6.03 -8.23
CA GLU A 111 -9.48 5.19 -8.74
C GLU A 111 -10.63 5.05 -7.74
N VAL A 112 -11.86 4.86 -8.24
CA VAL A 112 -13.06 4.68 -7.41
C VAL A 112 -13.90 3.54 -7.94
N PHE A 113 -14.16 2.56 -7.06
CA PHE A 113 -15.10 1.47 -7.32
C PHE A 113 -16.36 1.66 -6.47
N SER A 114 -17.52 1.42 -7.08
CA SER A 114 -18.80 1.42 -6.38
C SER A 114 -19.61 0.21 -6.80
N TYR A 115 -20.11 -0.52 -5.80
CA TYR A 115 -20.93 -1.71 -5.98
C TYR A 115 -22.24 -1.55 -5.25
N ARG A 116 -23.31 -2.09 -5.82
CA ARG A 116 -24.64 -2.08 -5.19
C ARG A 116 -24.66 -2.90 -3.90
N ASP A 117 -23.96 -4.03 -3.91
CA ASP A 117 -23.96 -5.00 -2.83
C ASP A 117 -22.53 -5.23 -2.32
N LYS A 118 -22.44 -5.72 -1.08
CA LYS A 118 -21.17 -6.18 -0.52
C LYS A 118 -20.62 -7.32 -1.37
N LEU A 119 -19.36 -7.21 -1.76
CA LEU A 119 -18.64 -8.25 -2.50
C LEU A 119 -18.25 -9.43 -1.61
N ASP A 120 -18.06 -10.58 -2.23
CA ASP A 120 -17.43 -11.75 -1.61
C ASP A 120 -15.98 -11.44 -1.23
N ALA A 121 -15.49 -12.11 -0.18
CA ALA A 121 -14.17 -11.83 0.38
C ALA A 121 -13.03 -12.04 -0.62
N SER A 122 -13.10 -13.08 -1.45
CA SER A 122 -12.08 -13.35 -2.49
C SER A 122 -12.09 -12.28 -3.58
N VAL A 123 -13.27 -11.86 -4.04
CA VAL A 123 -13.40 -10.78 -5.04
C VAL A 123 -12.86 -9.47 -4.47
N GLN A 124 -13.18 -9.17 -3.21
CA GLN A 124 -12.65 -8.00 -2.51
C GLN A 124 -11.12 -8.03 -2.41
N GLN A 125 -10.53 -9.19 -2.10
CA GLN A 125 -9.07 -9.35 -2.04
C GLN A 125 -8.40 -9.16 -3.40
N ARG A 126 -9.00 -9.63 -4.50
CA ARG A 126 -8.47 -9.37 -5.86
C ARG A 126 -8.49 -7.87 -6.21
N ILE A 127 -9.57 -7.16 -5.87
CA ILE A 127 -9.64 -5.70 -6.08
C ILE A 127 -8.57 -4.98 -5.25
N TYR A 128 -8.36 -5.39 -4.01
CA TYR A 128 -7.28 -4.86 -3.19
C TYR A 128 -5.91 -5.17 -3.76
N SER A 129 -5.69 -6.38 -4.29
CA SER A 129 -4.44 -6.78 -4.94
C SER A 129 -4.14 -5.90 -6.16
N TYR A 130 -5.13 -5.68 -7.02
CA TYR A 130 -5.03 -4.77 -8.16
C TYR A 130 -4.64 -3.35 -7.72
N LEU A 131 -5.41 -2.76 -6.79
CA LEU A 131 -5.18 -1.41 -6.30
C LEU A 131 -3.82 -1.28 -5.61
N ALA A 132 -3.42 -2.30 -4.87
CA ALA A 132 -2.15 -2.33 -4.16
C ALA A 132 -0.97 -2.38 -5.13
N ILE A 133 -1.02 -3.22 -6.15
CA ILE A 133 0.04 -3.29 -7.16
C ILE A 133 0.17 -1.97 -7.91
N LYS A 134 -0.97 -1.41 -8.34
CA LYS A 134 -1.01 -0.17 -9.13
C LYS A 134 -0.47 1.04 -8.37
N ASN A 135 -0.67 1.07 -7.04
CA ASN A 135 -0.28 2.18 -6.19
C ASN A 135 0.93 1.88 -5.28
N GLY A 136 1.52 0.69 -5.38
CA GLY A 136 2.65 0.26 -4.56
C GLY A 136 2.30 -0.01 -3.09
N VAL A 137 1.04 -0.31 -2.75
CA VAL A 137 0.55 -0.40 -1.37
C VAL A 137 0.77 -1.76 -0.71
N SER A 138 1.18 -1.77 0.56
CA SER A 138 1.26 -3.01 1.35
C SER A 138 -0.12 -3.46 1.85
N LEU A 139 -0.49 -4.72 1.56
CA LEU A 139 -1.83 -5.25 1.83
C LEU A 139 -2.00 -5.94 3.18
N HIS A 140 -3.13 -5.66 3.81
CA HIS A 140 -3.47 -6.20 5.11
C HIS A 140 -4.69 -7.09 5.10
N ASN A 141 -4.63 -8.18 5.85
CA ASN A 141 -5.82 -8.97 6.10
C ASN A 141 -6.82 -8.16 6.99
N PRO A 142 -8.12 -8.48 6.95
CA PRO A 142 -9.15 -7.73 7.69
C PRO A 142 -8.91 -7.56 9.19
N THR A 143 -8.15 -8.47 9.81
CA THR A 143 -7.86 -8.50 11.25
C THR A 143 -6.44 -8.05 11.59
N SER A 144 -5.69 -7.52 10.62
CA SER A 144 -4.29 -7.15 10.77
C SER A 144 -4.09 -6.15 11.92
N THR A 145 -2.93 -6.25 12.57
CA THR A 145 -2.46 -5.27 13.56
C THR A 145 -1.06 -4.75 13.21
N LEU A 146 -0.56 -5.02 12.01
CA LEU A 146 0.77 -4.55 11.56
C LEU A 146 0.71 -3.07 11.16
N ASP A 147 1.83 -2.36 11.16
CA ASP A 147 1.88 -1.01 10.56
C ASP A 147 1.69 -1.08 9.04
N ASP A 148 1.32 0.04 8.44
CA ASP A 148 0.89 0.08 7.04
C ASP A 148 1.98 -0.28 6.02
N HIS A 149 3.25 -0.33 6.46
CA HIS A 149 4.35 -0.67 5.59
C HIS A 149 4.57 -2.19 5.50
N ARG A 150 3.81 -2.99 6.27
CA ARG A 150 3.96 -4.45 6.33
C ARG A 150 2.73 -5.17 5.80
N ALA A 151 2.88 -5.86 4.68
CA ALA A 151 1.85 -6.73 4.18
C ALA A 151 1.65 -7.96 5.09
N ASP A 152 0.41 -8.38 5.31
CA ASP A 152 0.07 -9.66 5.96
C ASP A 152 -1.13 -10.35 5.30
N TRP A 153 -1.27 -10.12 4.00
CA TRP A 153 -2.24 -10.80 3.15
C TRP A 153 -1.63 -11.19 1.82
N ASP A 154 -2.21 -12.21 1.19
CA ASP A 154 -1.79 -12.66 -0.13
C ASP A 154 -2.26 -11.69 -1.20
N TYR A 155 -1.44 -11.51 -2.23
CA TYR A 155 -1.81 -10.78 -3.42
C TYR A 155 -2.31 -11.78 -4.45
N LEU A 156 -3.44 -11.48 -5.08
CA LEU A 156 -4.10 -12.33 -6.05
C LEU A 156 -4.21 -11.63 -7.40
N ASN A 157 -4.07 -12.38 -8.49
CA ASN A 157 -4.45 -11.90 -9.82
C ASN A 157 -5.96 -12.05 -10.05
N SER A 158 -6.46 -11.59 -11.21
CA SER A 158 -7.86 -11.66 -11.63
C SER A 158 -8.45 -13.08 -11.60
N ASP A 159 -7.64 -14.10 -11.89
CA ASP A 159 -8.01 -15.52 -11.84
C ASP A 159 -8.07 -16.10 -10.42
N ASN A 160 -7.82 -15.29 -9.38
CA ASN A 160 -7.74 -15.72 -7.98
C ASN A 160 -6.52 -16.63 -7.71
N ASN A 161 -5.48 -16.56 -8.54
CA ASN A 161 -4.19 -17.21 -8.29
C ASN A 161 -3.31 -16.29 -7.44
N ILE A 162 -2.56 -16.88 -6.52
CA ILE A 162 -1.62 -16.15 -5.65
C ILE A 162 -0.40 -15.71 -6.46
N ILE A 163 -0.10 -14.41 -6.41
CA ILE A 163 1.10 -13.81 -7.02
C ILE A 163 2.13 -13.37 -5.96
N TRP A 164 1.70 -13.18 -4.71
CA TRP A 164 2.55 -13.04 -3.54
C TRP A 164 1.92 -13.76 -2.36
N ASP A 165 2.56 -14.83 -1.92
CA ASP A 165 2.13 -15.64 -0.76
C ASP A 165 2.77 -15.09 0.51
N TYR A 166 1.97 -14.51 1.40
CA TYR A 166 2.47 -13.96 2.66
C TYR A 166 3.12 -15.04 3.53
N SER A 167 2.56 -16.25 3.58
CA SER A 167 3.05 -17.33 4.44
C SER A 167 4.47 -17.76 4.09
N LEU A 168 4.86 -17.63 2.81
CA LEU A 168 6.22 -17.91 2.31
C LEU A 168 7.17 -16.70 2.38
N ASN A 169 6.65 -15.53 2.72
CA ASN A 169 7.35 -14.25 2.67
C ASN A 169 7.20 -13.41 3.95
N THR A 170 6.88 -14.03 5.09
CA THR A 170 6.69 -13.35 6.38
C THR A 170 7.89 -12.51 6.82
N ASN A 171 9.11 -12.92 6.44
CA ASN A 171 10.35 -12.20 6.72
C ASN A 171 10.72 -11.15 5.65
N TYR A 172 9.91 -10.97 4.62
CA TYR A 172 10.14 -10.07 3.48
C TYR A 172 8.89 -9.26 3.12
N ASN A 173 8.06 -8.97 4.12
CA ASN A 173 6.73 -8.40 3.92
C ASN A 173 6.69 -6.87 4.03
N TYR A 174 7.83 -6.20 4.07
CA TYR A 174 7.88 -4.74 4.11
C TYR A 174 7.85 -4.13 2.70
N ASP A 175 7.11 -3.04 2.52
CA ASP A 175 7.12 -2.21 1.31
C ASP A 175 6.90 -3.04 0.04
N VAL A 176 5.88 -3.91 0.07
CA VAL A 176 5.59 -4.84 -1.02
C VAL A 176 5.11 -4.07 -2.24
N ALA A 177 5.82 -4.21 -3.36
CA ALA A 177 5.48 -3.59 -4.63
C ALA A 177 5.64 -4.60 -5.77
N ALA A 178 5.03 -4.31 -6.92
CA ALA A 178 5.08 -5.19 -8.07
C ALA A 178 5.01 -4.44 -9.41
N ILE A 179 5.55 -5.08 -10.44
CA ILE A 179 5.23 -4.82 -11.84
C ILE A 179 4.47 -6.02 -12.38
N GLY A 180 3.60 -5.82 -13.36
CA GLY A 180 2.89 -6.93 -13.99
C GLY A 180 1.78 -6.50 -14.92
N ARG A 181 1.25 -7.47 -15.65
CA ARG A 181 0.11 -7.31 -16.56
C ARG A 181 -0.97 -8.33 -16.22
N ASP A 182 -2.22 -7.86 -16.22
CA ASP A 182 -3.40 -8.69 -16.04
C ASP A 182 -4.57 -8.09 -16.83
N ASP A 183 -4.85 -8.70 -17.98
CA ASP A 183 -5.79 -8.19 -18.98
C ASP A 183 -7.23 -8.16 -18.46
N ASP A 184 -7.65 -9.14 -17.66
CA ASP A 184 -9.02 -9.20 -17.11
C ASP A 184 -9.28 -8.10 -16.06
N SER A 185 -8.22 -7.56 -15.46
CA SER A 185 -8.28 -6.43 -14.52
C SER A 185 -7.86 -5.09 -15.12
N ASP A 186 -7.52 -5.04 -16.42
CA ASP A 186 -6.90 -3.89 -17.08
C ASP A 186 -5.64 -3.36 -16.36
N LEU A 187 -4.88 -4.24 -15.70
CA LEU A 187 -3.61 -3.89 -15.05
C LEU A 187 -2.47 -3.97 -16.06
N ASN A 188 -1.67 -2.90 -16.15
CA ASN A 188 -0.43 -2.89 -16.92
C ASN A 188 0.62 -2.00 -16.22
N GLN A 189 1.16 -2.50 -15.12
CA GLN A 189 2.13 -1.79 -14.27
C GLN A 189 3.55 -2.09 -14.74
N LYS A 190 4.12 -1.22 -15.58
CA LYS A 190 5.44 -1.43 -16.22
C LYS A 190 6.62 -1.06 -15.32
N GLN A 191 6.40 -0.26 -14.30
CA GLN A 191 7.39 0.10 -13.30
C GLN A 191 6.68 0.41 -11.99
N SER A 192 7.30 0.13 -10.85
CA SER A 192 6.71 0.42 -9.55
C SER A 192 7.76 0.64 -8.48
N LYS A 193 7.33 1.28 -7.41
CA LYS A 193 8.02 1.50 -6.15
C LYS A 193 6.92 1.49 -5.08
N SER A 194 7.21 0.98 -3.89
CA SER A 194 6.26 1.14 -2.79
C SER A 194 6.04 2.62 -2.49
N GLU A 195 4.80 2.94 -2.13
CA GLU A 195 4.31 4.25 -1.70
C GLU A 195 5.04 4.77 -0.45
N ASN A 196 5.52 3.86 0.39
CA ASN A 196 6.16 4.20 1.65
C ASN A 196 7.41 5.03 1.41
N SER A 197 7.49 6.16 2.12
CA SER A 197 8.56 7.17 1.97
C SER A 197 9.98 6.61 2.17
N THR A 198 10.09 5.46 2.82
CA THR A 198 11.34 4.82 3.20
C THR A 198 11.68 3.64 2.30
N SER A 199 10.82 3.32 1.33
CA SER A 199 11.17 2.43 0.22
C SER A 199 12.19 3.11 -0.69
N ILE A 200 13.15 2.34 -1.21
CA ILE A 200 14.25 2.87 -2.05
C ILE A 200 14.44 2.12 -3.36
N VAL A 201 13.77 0.97 -3.52
CA VAL A 201 13.89 0.13 -4.71
C VAL A 201 12.70 0.39 -5.64
N ALA A 202 13.00 0.99 -6.79
CA ALA A 202 12.09 1.01 -7.93
C ALA A 202 12.54 -0.05 -8.94
N ILE A 203 11.59 -0.85 -9.45
CA ILE A 203 11.85 -1.83 -10.51
C ILE A 203 10.96 -1.50 -11.70
N GLY A 204 11.55 -1.54 -12.90
CA GLY A 204 10.86 -1.29 -14.16
C GLY A 204 11.21 -2.31 -15.22
N LEU A 205 10.25 -2.59 -16.10
CA LEU A 205 10.44 -3.44 -17.27
C LEU A 205 11.42 -2.75 -18.24
N ASP A 206 12.57 -3.38 -18.45
CA ASP A 206 13.80 -2.96 -19.15
C ASP A 206 14.45 -1.65 -18.67
N LYS A 207 13.66 -0.68 -18.22
CA LYS A 207 14.07 0.62 -17.70
C LYS A 207 13.07 1.12 -16.65
N VAL A 208 13.53 1.97 -15.76
CA VAL A 208 12.68 2.85 -14.95
C VAL A 208 12.67 4.22 -15.62
N GLU A 209 11.53 4.89 -15.70
CA GLU A 209 11.42 6.27 -16.19
C GLU A 209 10.94 7.17 -15.06
N ASP A 210 11.06 8.49 -15.24
CA ASP A 210 10.55 9.46 -14.26
C ASP A 210 9.03 9.32 -14.06
N LEU A 211 8.30 9.03 -15.14
CA LEU A 211 6.87 8.70 -15.11
C LEU A 211 6.63 7.30 -15.68
N GLY A 212 5.73 6.54 -15.04
CA GLY A 212 5.37 5.19 -15.50
C GLY A 212 4.72 5.16 -16.88
N THR A 213 4.12 6.27 -17.30
CA THR A 213 3.56 6.46 -18.65
C THR A 213 4.64 6.48 -19.74
N ASP A 214 5.86 6.91 -19.40
CA ASP A 214 6.95 7.12 -20.35
C ASP A 214 7.75 5.82 -20.59
N ASN A 215 7.59 4.84 -19.71
CA ASN A 215 8.13 3.51 -19.95
C ASN A 215 7.37 2.84 -21.10
N SER A 216 7.95 2.80 -22.29
CA SER A 216 7.32 2.26 -23.50
C SER A 216 7.34 0.73 -23.62
N ASN A 217 7.86 0.01 -22.62
CA ASN A 217 7.97 -1.46 -22.67
C ASN A 217 6.63 -2.15 -22.45
N THR A 218 6.55 -3.44 -22.81
CA THR A 218 5.32 -4.23 -22.72
C THR A 218 5.62 -5.63 -22.20
N PHE A 219 4.79 -6.11 -21.28
CA PHE A 219 4.79 -7.52 -20.89
C PHE A 219 4.41 -8.41 -22.07
N GLN A 220 5.10 -9.54 -22.20
CA GLN A 220 4.90 -10.48 -23.30
C GLN A 220 3.60 -11.25 -23.14
N ASN A 221 3.29 -11.73 -21.92
CA ASN A 221 2.09 -12.50 -21.64
C ASN A 221 1.16 -11.78 -20.67
N ASP A 222 -0.10 -12.20 -20.71
CA ASP A 222 -1.05 -11.94 -19.62
C ASP A 222 -0.62 -12.71 -18.36
N LYS A 223 -0.89 -12.12 -17.19
CA LYS A 223 -0.61 -12.68 -15.86
C LYS A 223 0.88 -12.92 -15.56
N ASP A 224 1.76 -12.16 -16.22
CA ASP A 224 3.17 -12.06 -15.84
C ASP A 224 3.35 -10.97 -14.76
N PHE A 225 3.97 -11.33 -13.64
CA PHE A 225 4.22 -10.47 -12.49
C PHE A 225 5.62 -10.67 -11.93
N LEU A 226 6.20 -9.55 -11.49
CA LEU A 226 7.39 -9.53 -10.64
C LEU A 226 7.05 -8.72 -9.39
N VAL A 227 7.00 -9.39 -8.25
CA VAL A 227 6.66 -8.82 -6.94
C VAL A 227 7.89 -8.83 -6.06
N TRP A 228 8.09 -7.82 -5.24
CA TRP A 228 9.18 -7.80 -4.28
C TRP A 228 8.76 -7.21 -2.95
N GLY A 229 9.45 -7.62 -1.89
CA GLY A 229 9.29 -7.08 -0.55
C GLY A 229 10.59 -7.14 0.23
N GLY A 230 10.75 -6.20 1.16
CA GLY A 230 11.95 -6.03 1.99
C GLY A 230 11.88 -6.82 3.30
N ASN A 231 13.05 -7.19 3.83
CA ASN A 231 13.18 -7.81 5.15
C ASN A 231 13.00 -6.83 6.33
N ASN A 232 13.06 -5.54 6.04
CA ASN A 232 12.78 -4.44 6.95
C ASN A 232 12.37 -3.21 6.13
N GLY A 233 11.72 -2.24 6.77
CA GLY A 233 11.19 -1.03 6.11
C GLY A 233 12.07 0.21 6.17
N GLN A 234 13.23 0.18 6.86
CA GLN A 234 13.94 1.42 7.25
C GLN A 234 15.47 1.32 7.30
N ASP A 235 16.03 0.13 7.57
CA ASP A 235 17.43 0.04 7.99
C ASP A 235 18.38 -0.10 6.79
N LEU A 236 18.84 1.05 6.32
CA LEU A 236 19.87 1.17 5.29
C LEU A 236 21.28 1.27 5.87
N ASN A 237 21.45 1.13 7.19
CA ASN A 237 22.77 1.20 7.78
C ASN A 237 23.65 0.04 7.29
N ALA A 238 24.95 0.30 7.30
CA ALA A 238 25.96 -0.73 7.10
C ALA A 238 25.77 -1.86 8.12
N TYR A 239 25.83 -3.09 7.63
CA TYR A 239 25.86 -4.29 8.47
C TYR A 239 27.11 -4.27 9.33
N ALA A 240 26.94 -4.55 10.63
CA ALA A 240 27.96 -4.31 11.65
C ALA A 240 29.27 -5.11 11.45
N THR A 241 29.23 -6.19 10.66
CA THR A 241 30.40 -6.99 10.33
C THR A 241 30.72 -6.87 8.85
N VAL A 242 31.94 -6.40 8.56
CA VAL A 242 32.55 -6.53 7.24
C VAL A 242 32.59 -8.02 6.88
N LEU A 243 32.14 -8.35 5.68
CA LEU A 243 32.21 -9.70 5.15
C LEU A 243 33.42 -9.78 4.22
N ASP A 244 34.29 -10.75 4.47
CA ASP A 244 35.31 -11.17 3.51
C ASP A 244 34.61 -12.08 2.50
N TYR A 245 34.54 -11.62 1.24
CA TYR A 245 33.92 -12.38 0.16
C TYR A 245 34.84 -12.42 -1.05
N ASP A 246 35.13 -13.65 -1.51
CA ASP A 246 35.85 -13.88 -2.76
C ASP A 246 34.84 -13.86 -3.92
N LEU A 247 34.94 -12.85 -4.79
CA LEU A 247 34.11 -12.73 -5.99
C LEU A 247 34.46 -13.76 -7.08
N GLY A 248 35.37 -14.70 -6.82
CA GLY A 248 35.59 -15.90 -7.65
C GLY A 248 36.27 -15.63 -8.99
N ILE A 249 36.90 -14.47 -9.17
CA ILE A 249 37.69 -14.17 -10.36
C ILE A 249 39.11 -14.69 -10.13
N VAL A 250 39.66 -15.45 -11.07
CA VAL A 250 41.07 -15.89 -11.03
C VAL A 250 41.98 -14.65 -10.93
N ASN A 251 42.71 -14.51 -9.81
CA ASN A 251 43.40 -13.30 -9.31
C ASN A 251 42.55 -12.31 -8.47
N ALA A 252 41.61 -12.81 -7.68
CA ALA A 252 40.81 -11.99 -6.77
C ALA A 252 41.71 -11.22 -5.78
N VAL A 253 41.64 -9.89 -5.87
CA VAL A 253 42.05 -9.01 -4.78
C VAL A 253 41.10 -9.31 -3.61
N GLU A 254 41.63 -9.56 -2.41
CA GLU A 254 40.79 -9.60 -1.20
C GLU A 254 40.12 -8.24 -1.04
N THR A 255 38.82 -8.17 -1.31
CA THR A 255 38.02 -6.96 -1.17
C THR A 255 37.13 -7.08 0.07
N ASN A 256 37.21 -6.10 0.95
CA ASN A 256 36.30 -5.97 2.07
C ASN A 256 34.93 -5.49 1.57
N ILE A 257 33.87 -6.20 1.92
CA ILE A 257 32.50 -5.86 1.51
C ILE A 257 31.70 -5.39 2.73
N THR A 258 31.03 -4.24 2.59
CA THR A 258 30.09 -3.72 3.61
C THR A 258 28.69 -3.71 3.02
N ARG A 259 27.85 -4.68 3.41
CA ARG A 259 26.45 -4.73 2.94
C ARG A 259 25.54 -3.82 3.76
N ILE A 260 24.41 -3.41 3.20
CA ILE A 260 23.33 -2.78 3.97
C ILE A 260 22.50 -3.84 4.70
N ASN A 261 21.78 -3.47 5.77
CA ASN A 261 20.92 -4.41 6.49
C ASN A 261 19.69 -4.87 5.68
N ARG A 262 19.30 -4.06 4.70
CA ARG A 262 18.13 -4.31 3.86
C ARG A 262 18.40 -5.32 2.75
N ILE A 263 17.49 -6.27 2.63
CA ILE A 263 17.44 -7.32 1.61
C ILE A 263 16.03 -7.33 1.05
N TRP A 264 15.90 -7.40 -0.27
CA TRP A 264 14.62 -7.59 -0.92
C TRP A 264 14.54 -9.00 -1.47
N LYS A 265 13.39 -9.64 -1.28
CA LYS A 265 13.06 -10.90 -1.94
C LYS A 265 12.18 -10.59 -3.13
N ILE A 266 12.54 -11.16 -4.27
CA ILE A 266 11.76 -11.12 -5.49
C ILE A 266 10.98 -12.43 -5.61
N ASN A 267 9.70 -12.31 -5.92
CA ASN A 267 8.88 -13.41 -6.39
C ASN A 267 8.44 -13.13 -7.82
N GLU A 268 8.56 -14.14 -8.66
CA GLU A 268 8.20 -14.04 -10.06
C GLU A 268 7.09 -15.04 -10.33
N VAL A 269 6.02 -14.58 -10.98
CA VAL A 269 4.91 -15.42 -11.44
C VAL A 269 4.71 -15.11 -12.91
N ALA A 270 5.19 -16.01 -13.77
CA ALA A 270 5.13 -15.86 -15.21
C ALA A 270 4.96 -17.23 -15.87
N THR A 271 4.43 -17.24 -17.09
CA THR A 271 4.33 -18.49 -17.87
C THR A 271 5.72 -18.98 -18.32
N THR A 272 6.61 -18.04 -18.65
CA THR A 272 7.99 -18.34 -19.07
C THR A 272 9.01 -17.60 -18.21
N ASP A 273 9.06 -16.28 -18.35
CA ASP A 273 10.00 -15.39 -17.66
C ASP A 273 9.50 -13.95 -17.83
N VAL A 274 9.63 -13.13 -16.79
CA VAL A 274 9.48 -11.69 -16.94
C VAL A 274 10.70 -11.15 -17.67
N ALA A 275 10.48 -10.37 -18.74
CA ALA A 275 11.58 -9.79 -19.50
C ALA A 275 12.51 -8.95 -18.62
N LYS A 276 13.73 -8.72 -19.10
CA LYS A 276 14.78 -7.94 -18.43
C LYS A 276 14.21 -6.73 -17.69
N THR A 277 14.63 -6.53 -16.44
CA THR A 277 14.23 -5.39 -15.61
C THR A 277 15.40 -4.49 -15.24
N GLU A 278 15.13 -3.21 -15.00
CA GLU A 278 16.05 -2.27 -14.36
C GLU A 278 15.67 -2.12 -12.89
N VAL A 279 16.68 -2.10 -12.01
CA VAL A 279 16.55 -1.69 -10.61
C VAL A 279 17.15 -0.30 -10.47
N ARG A 280 16.36 0.65 -9.95
CA ARG A 280 16.80 2.02 -9.70
C ARG A 280 16.69 2.34 -8.20
N ILE A 281 17.75 2.96 -7.68
CA ILE A 281 17.84 3.48 -6.31
C ILE A 281 18.33 4.92 -6.40
N SER A 282 17.73 5.83 -5.62
CA SER A 282 18.18 7.22 -5.61
C SER A 282 19.55 7.32 -4.95
N THR A 283 20.43 8.17 -5.48
CA THR A 283 21.75 8.41 -4.86
C THR A 283 21.62 9.04 -3.46
N THR A 284 20.52 9.75 -3.19
CA THR A 284 20.22 10.32 -1.86
C THR A 284 19.94 9.24 -0.81
N ASP A 285 19.48 8.07 -1.22
CA ASP A 285 19.19 6.94 -0.33
C ASP A 285 20.49 6.28 0.18
N PHE A 286 21.64 6.65 -0.39
CA PHE A 286 22.97 6.19 0.03
C PHE A 286 23.61 7.07 1.11
N ASN A 287 22.95 8.12 1.60
CA ASN A 287 23.54 9.06 2.58
C ASN A 287 23.98 8.40 3.91
N GLY A 288 23.49 7.19 4.23
CA GLY A 288 23.91 6.39 5.38
C GLY A 288 25.05 5.39 5.11
N LEU A 289 25.49 5.28 3.85
CA LEU A 289 26.56 4.37 3.44
C LEU A 289 27.92 5.05 3.52
N PRO A 290 29.01 4.26 3.67
CA PRO A 290 30.37 4.80 3.60
C PRO A 290 30.57 5.57 2.29
N ALA A 291 31.08 6.80 2.38
CA ALA A 291 31.36 7.60 1.20
C ALA A 291 32.35 6.86 0.29
N LEU A 292 32.04 6.83 -1.01
CA LEU A 292 32.92 6.19 -1.99
C LEU A 292 34.27 6.91 -2.05
N THR A 293 35.35 6.17 -1.85
CA THR A 293 36.71 6.55 -2.20
C THR A 293 37.00 6.26 -3.68
N ALA A 294 38.16 6.70 -4.18
CA ALA A 294 38.60 6.41 -5.55
C ALA A 294 38.61 4.90 -5.88
N ASP A 295 38.79 4.05 -4.87
CA ASP A 295 38.95 2.59 -4.99
C ASP A 295 37.70 1.80 -4.57
N SER A 296 36.55 2.46 -4.42
CA SER A 296 35.30 1.81 -4.01
C SER A 296 34.14 2.11 -4.96
N LYS A 297 33.18 1.17 -5.01
CA LYS A 297 31.95 1.25 -5.80
C LYS A 297 30.82 0.59 -5.02
N TYR A 298 29.60 1.09 -5.19
CA TYR A 298 28.41 0.37 -4.79
C TYR A 298 28.11 -0.75 -5.78
N VAL A 299 27.73 -1.92 -5.27
CA VAL A 299 27.42 -3.10 -6.07
C VAL A 299 26.06 -3.66 -5.64
N LEU A 300 25.28 -4.15 -6.60
CA LEU A 300 24.08 -4.92 -6.32
C LEU A 300 24.42 -6.42 -6.39
N ILE A 301 24.23 -7.14 -5.29
CA ILE A 301 24.27 -8.60 -5.29
C ILE A 301 22.87 -9.11 -5.63
N VAL A 302 22.84 -10.01 -6.60
CA VAL A 302 21.67 -10.80 -6.96
C VAL A 302 22.00 -12.26 -6.67
N ALA A 303 21.28 -12.89 -5.75
CA ALA A 303 21.48 -14.29 -5.43
C ALA A 303 20.54 -15.19 -6.25
N GLU A 304 20.97 -16.44 -6.49
CA GLU A 304 20.14 -17.48 -7.13
C GLU A 304 18.84 -17.76 -6.35
N THR A 305 18.82 -17.45 -5.05
CA THR A 305 17.63 -17.54 -4.18
C THR A 305 16.60 -16.42 -4.40
N LYS A 306 16.70 -15.66 -5.50
CA LYS A 306 15.82 -14.54 -5.85
C LYS A 306 15.81 -13.41 -4.80
N THR A 307 16.97 -13.14 -4.20
CA THR A 307 17.14 -12.01 -3.26
C THR A 307 18.10 -10.96 -3.84
N LEU A 308 17.78 -9.70 -3.61
CA LEU A 308 18.59 -8.53 -3.96
C LEU A 308 19.15 -7.87 -2.69
N GLN A 309 20.41 -7.47 -2.72
CA GLN A 309 21.03 -6.72 -1.63
C GLN A 309 22.13 -5.79 -2.15
N LEU A 310 22.20 -4.57 -1.59
CA LEU A 310 23.27 -3.61 -1.89
C LEU A 310 24.47 -3.82 -0.95
N ILE A 311 25.66 -3.62 -1.51
CA ILE A 311 26.97 -3.61 -0.86
C ILE A 311 27.82 -2.43 -1.32
#